data_AF-A0A2D5GXV2-F1
#
_entry.id   AF-A0A2D5GXV2-F1
#
_cell.length_a   1.000
_cell.length_b   1.000
_cell.length_c   1.000
_cell.angle_alpha   90.00
_cell.angle_beta   90.00
_cell.angle_gamma   90.00
#
_symmetry.space_group_name_H-M   'P 1'
#
loop_
_entity.id
_entity.type
_entity.pdbx_description
1 polymer ?
#
loop_
_entity_poly.entity_id
_entity_poly.type
_entity_poly.pdbx_seq_one_letter_code
_entity_poly.pdbx_strand_id
1 'polypeptide(L)'
;MANRNFSRVQTLDREIKFLFGQALVTDASGAVTLNESLSAGIKSFAYVAQGVYDITLGVPGGTADIYPALIYFGLTMFNAAETGTTGALGQLQVDTVSTDGVFRIMTLDHNFGAKHPRNGSKIKFVVAVKNSDLSAVGRGVLTE
;
A
#
# COMPACT_ATOMS: atom_id res chain seq x y z
N MET A 1 -39.11 13.14 -0.27
CA MET A 1 -38.52 11.78 -0.34
C MET A 1 -37.04 11.94 -0.62
N ALA A 2 -36.17 11.67 0.36
CA ALA A 2 -34.73 11.71 0.17
C ALA A 2 -34.33 10.64 -0.86
N ASN A 3 -33.50 11.04 -1.82
CA ASN A 3 -33.18 10.27 -3.02
C ASN A 3 -32.43 8.97 -2.64
N ARG A 4 -33.04 7.79 -2.81
CA ARG A 4 -32.38 6.48 -2.58
C ARG A 4 -31.10 6.29 -3.41
N ASN A 5 -30.91 7.06 -4.49
CA ASN A 5 -29.67 7.03 -5.25
C ASN A 5 -28.52 7.75 -4.53
N PHE A 6 -28.82 8.74 -3.68
CA PHE A 6 -27.81 9.41 -2.85
C PHE A 6 -27.22 8.46 -1.81
N SER A 7 -28.01 7.56 -1.22
CA SER A 7 -27.48 6.59 -0.25
C SER A 7 -26.61 5.52 -0.91
N ARG A 8 -26.88 5.14 -2.17
CA ARG A 8 -26.02 4.22 -2.95
C ARG A 8 -24.67 4.85 -3.31
N VAL A 9 -24.66 6.11 -3.74
CA VAL A 9 -23.41 6.85 -4.03
C VAL A 9 -22.61 7.05 -2.74
N GLN A 10 -23.26 7.39 -1.63
CA GLN A 10 -22.60 7.43 -0.31
C GLN A 10 -22.13 6.07 0.20
N THR A 11 -22.70 4.96 -0.30
CA THR A 11 -22.25 3.60 0.05
C THR A 11 -21.09 3.14 -0.85
N LEU A 12 -21.01 3.60 -2.10
CA LEU A 12 -19.83 3.48 -2.95
C LEU A 12 -18.66 4.31 -2.38
N ASP A 13 -18.92 5.45 -1.76
CA ASP A 13 -17.89 6.21 -1.04
C ASP A 13 -17.46 5.54 0.29
N ARG A 14 -18.24 4.57 0.80
CA ARG A 14 -17.87 3.69 1.92
C ARG A 14 -16.98 2.51 1.51
N GLU A 15 -16.64 2.39 0.23
CA GLU A 15 -16.00 1.21 -0.34
C GLU A 15 -14.53 1.08 0.05
N ILE A 16 -14.09 -0.18 0.19
CA ILE A 16 -12.68 -0.54 0.32
C ILE A 16 -12.04 -0.35 -1.05
N LYS A 17 -10.99 0.46 -1.15
CA LYS A 17 -10.23 0.60 -2.38
C LYS A 17 -9.04 -0.34 -2.38
N PHE A 18 -8.87 -1.08 -3.47
CA PHE A 18 -7.68 -1.88 -3.73
C PHE A 18 -6.75 -1.10 -4.65
N LEU A 19 -5.55 -0.83 -4.14
CA LEU A 19 -4.46 -0.16 -4.84
C LEU A 19 -3.38 -1.19 -5.14
N PHE A 20 -2.72 -1.04 -6.27
CA PHE A 20 -1.70 -1.98 -6.73
C PHE A 20 -0.44 -1.22 -7.05
N GLY A 21 0.70 -1.77 -6.68
CA GLY A 21 1.98 -1.21 -7.08
C GLY A 21 2.95 -2.27 -7.53
N GLN A 22 3.79 -1.88 -8.48
CA GLN A 22 4.97 -2.64 -8.86
C GLN A 22 6.17 -1.70 -8.87
N ALA A 23 7.27 -2.10 -8.23
CA ALA A 23 8.55 -1.42 -8.32
C ALA A 23 9.65 -2.38 -8.79
N LEU A 24 10.61 -1.85 -9.51
CA LEU A 24 11.85 -2.54 -9.87
C LEU A 24 12.97 -2.03 -8.95
N VAL A 25 13.74 -2.94 -8.38
CA VAL A 25 14.97 -2.58 -7.66
C VAL A 25 16.07 -2.37 -8.70
N THR A 26 16.61 -1.16 -8.77
CA THR A 26 17.44 -0.70 -9.90
C THR A 26 18.94 -0.81 -9.65
N ASP A 27 19.35 -0.97 -8.39
CA ASP A 27 20.76 -1.07 -8.02
C ASP A 27 21.01 -1.98 -6.81
N ALA A 28 22.27 -2.09 -6.41
CA ALA A 28 22.69 -2.83 -5.23
C ALA A 28 22.55 -2.04 -3.91
N SER A 29 22.18 -0.75 -3.96
CA SER A 29 21.88 0.04 -2.76
C SER A 29 20.46 -0.25 -2.25
N GLY A 30 19.61 -0.79 -3.12
CA GLY A 30 18.22 -1.05 -2.86
C GLY A 30 17.31 0.05 -3.38
N ALA A 31 17.83 0.96 -4.23
CA ALA A 31 17.02 1.96 -4.91
C ALA A 31 15.93 1.29 -5.74
N VAL A 32 14.78 1.94 -5.80
CA VAL A 32 13.59 1.42 -6.45
C VAL A 32 13.04 2.43 -7.43
N THR A 33 12.50 1.93 -8.53
CA THR A 33 11.76 2.72 -9.52
C THR A 33 10.37 2.14 -9.65
N LEU A 34 9.37 2.98 -9.36
CA LEU A 34 7.96 2.62 -9.53
C LEU A 34 7.70 2.37 -11.02
N ASN A 35 7.02 1.27 -11.33
CA ASN A 35 6.48 1.02 -12.65
C ASN A 35 5.08 1.64 -12.71
N GLU A 36 5.00 2.88 -13.17
CA GLU A 36 3.76 3.67 -13.19
C GLU A 36 2.66 3.02 -14.03
N SER A 37 2.99 2.35 -15.14
CA SER A 37 1.99 1.71 -16.00
C SER A 37 1.35 0.45 -15.39
N LEU A 38 1.98 -0.12 -14.37
CA LEU A 38 1.49 -1.28 -13.61
C LEU A 38 1.10 -0.93 -12.18
N SER A 39 1.04 0.36 -11.85
CA SER A 39 0.68 0.86 -10.52
C SER A 39 -0.58 1.70 -10.60
N ALA A 40 -1.53 1.46 -9.70
CA ALA A 40 -2.80 2.16 -9.61
C ALA A 40 -2.99 2.66 -8.19
N GLY A 41 -3.11 3.98 -8.03
CA GLY A 41 -3.24 4.65 -6.74
C GLY A 41 -1.96 4.71 -5.90
N ILE A 42 -0.80 4.49 -6.54
CA ILE A 42 0.52 4.67 -5.93
C ILE A 42 1.22 5.84 -6.63
N LYS A 43 1.53 6.87 -5.86
CA LYS A 43 2.25 8.06 -6.34
C LYS A 43 3.76 7.82 -6.40
N SER A 44 4.33 7.22 -5.36
CA SER A 44 5.76 6.96 -5.30
C SER A 44 6.10 5.78 -4.40
N PHE A 45 7.23 5.17 -4.70
CA PHE A 45 7.87 4.15 -3.88
C PHE A 45 9.32 4.59 -3.72
N ALA A 46 9.71 4.97 -2.51
CA ALA A 46 10.99 5.58 -2.22
C ALA A 46 11.81 4.72 -1.27
N TYR A 47 13.11 4.61 -1.55
CA TYR A 47 14.08 4.05 -0.62
C TYR A 47 14.38 5.05 0.49
N VAL A 48 14.35 4.59 1.74
CA VAL A 48 14.63 5.41 2.93
C VAL A 48 15.95 4.98 3.58
N ALA A 49 16.07 3.69 3.85
CA ALA A 49 17.22 3.08 4.49
C ALA A 49 17.27 1.60 4.12
N GLN A 50 18.29 0.87 4.59
CA GLN A 50 18.44 -0.55 4.29
C GLN A 50 17.16 -1.32 4.63
N GLY A 51 16.53 -1.89 3.60
CA GLY A 51 15.29 -2.66 3.74
C GLY A 51 14.07 -1.83 4.14
N VAL A 52 14.12 -0.50 4.15
CA VAL A 52 13.03 0.38 4.56
C VAL A 52 12.60 1.26 3.41
N TYR A 53 11.30 1.28 3.15
CA TYR A 53 10.73 1.98 2.02
C TYR A 53 9.45 2.72 2.39
N ASP A 54 9.29 3.91 1.83
CA ASP A 54 8.06 4.69 1.95
C ASP A 54 7.25 4.54 0.66
N ILE A 55 5.98 4.21 0.82
CA ILE A 55 5.00 4.16 -0.26
C ILE A 55 4.01 5.29 -0.04
N THR A 56 3.94 6.19 -1.03
CA THR A 56 3.01 7.31 -1.05
C THR A 56 1.83 6.95 -1.94
N LEU A 57 0.63 7.04 -1.40
CA LEU A 57 -0.61 6.80 -2.13
C LEU A 57 -0.97 8.01 -2.99
N GLY A 58 -1.64 7.77 -4.12
CA GLY A 58 -2.09 8.81 -5.05
C GLY A 58 -1.72 8.55 -6.50
N VAL A 59 -1.71 9.61 -7.29
CA VAL A 59 -1.38 9.55 -8.72
C VAL A 59 0.08 9.96 -8.94
N PRO A 60 0.87 9.22 -9.75
CA PRO A 60 2.21 9.65 -10.14
C PRO A 60 2.23 11.09 -10.69
N GLY A 61 3.14 11.92 -10.19
CA GLY A 61 3.21 13.36 -10.52
C GLY A 61 2.07 14.24 -9.95
N GLY A 62 1.06 13.64 -9.32
CA GLY A 62 -0.08 14.33 -8.72
C GLY A 62 0.04 14.59 -7.22
N THR A 63 -1.08 14.94 -6.59
CA THR A 63 -1.19 15.06 -5.13
C THR A 63 -1.21 13.69 -4.46
N ALA A 64 -0.80 13.64 -3.19
CA ALA A 64 -0.96 12.42 -2.40
C ALA A 64 -2.44 12.20 -2.06
N ASP A 65 -2.88 10.96 -2.08
CA ASP A 65 -4.20 10.56 -1.61
C ASP A 65 -4.12 10.17 -0.14
N ILE A 66 -5.05 10.69 0.67
CA ILE A 66 -5.14 10.38 2.09
C ILE A 66 -6.28 9.40 2.28
N TYR A 67 -6.00 8.33 3.01
CA TYR A 67 -7.00 7.37 3.43
C TYR A 67 -7.00 7.28 4.95
N PRO A 68 -8.17 7.14 5.59
CA PRO A 68 -8.24 7.10 7.05
C PRO A 68 -7.71 5.82 7.69
N ALA A 69 -7.70 4.70 6.96
CA ALA A 69 -7.23 3.43 7.51
C ALA A 69 -6.68 2.51 6.42
N LEU A 70 -5.62 1.79 6.78
CA LEU A 70 -5.15 0.62 6.05
C LEU A 70 -5.91 -0.60 6.56
N ILE A 71 -6.47 -1.38 5.65
CA ILE A 71 -7.22 -2.60 5.98
C ILE A 71 -6.34 -3.83 5.75
N TYR A 72 -5.55 -3.80 4.68
CA TYR A 72 -4.72 -4.92 4.30
C TYR A 72 -3.51 -4.46 3.50
N PHE A 73 -2.39 -5.13 3.70
CA PHE A 73 -1.20 -5.00 2.88
C PHE A 73 -0.67 -6.40 2.56
N GLY A 74 -0.45 -6.66 1.29
CA GLY A 74 0.19 -7.89 0.82
C GLY A 74 1.32 -7.54 -0.14
N LEU A 75 2.47 -8.17 0.05
CA LEU A 75 3.65 -7.96 -0.79
C LEU A 75 4.18 -9.30 -1.28
N THR A 76 4.55 -9.33 -2.56
CA THR A 76 5.21 -10.45 -3.22
C THR A 76 6.44 -9.92 -3.93
N MET A 77 7.58 -10.57 -3.70
CA MET A 77 8.82 -10.25 -4.40
C MET A 77 9.16 -11.34 -5.40
N PHE A 78 9.53 -10.91 -6.60
CA PHE A 78 10.01 -11.77 -7.67
C PHE A 78 11.48 -11.48 -7.87
N ASN A 79 12.31 -12.47 -7.56
CA ASN A 79 13.74 -12.44 -7.85
C ASN A 79 13.95 -12.87 -9.31
N ALA A 80 14.62 -12.06 -10.13
CA ALA A 80 14.85 -12.38 -11.53
C ALA A 80 15.89 -13.51 -11.74
N ALA A 81 16.65 -13.89 -10.71
CA ALA A 81 17.79 -14.80 -10.82
C ALA A 81 17.66 -16.15 -10.07
N GLU A 82 16.61 -16.38 -9.29
CA GLU A 82 16.46 -17.61 -8.49
C GLU A 82 15.30 -18.48 -8.96
N THR A 83 15.62 -19.55 -9.68
CA THR A 83 14.83 -20.79 -9.77
C THR A 83 14.97 -21.56 -8.44
N GLY A 84 14.44 -21.04 -7.33
CA GLY A 84 14.37 -21.76 -6.05
C GLY A 84 14.68 -20.91 -4.81
N THR A 85 13.64 -20.68 -3.99
CA THR A 85 13.63 -20.25 -2.56
C THR A 85 14.88 -19.52 -2.02
N THR A 86 14.81 -18.22 -1.72
CA THR A 86 14.24 -17.71 -0.45
C THR A 86 13.64 -16.32 -0.68
N GLY A 87 12.31 -16.23 -0.58
CA GLY A 87 11.59 -14.97 -0.77
C GLY A 87 11.89 -14.01 0.38
N ALA A 88 12.35 -12.81 0.07
CA ALA A 88 12.33 -11.74 1.05
C ALA A 88 10.89 -11.53 1.53
N LEU A 89 10.72 -11.54 2.84
CA LEU A 89 9.45 -11.29 3.50
C LEU A 89 9.30 -9.78 3.64
N GLY A 90 8.20 -9.22 3.13
CA GLY A 90 7.84 -7.83 3.39
C GLY A 90 6.93 -7.77 4.61
N GLN A 91 7.27 -6.93 5.57
CA GLN A 91 6.43 -6.58 6.70
C GLN A 91 6.02 -5.11 6.60
N LEU A 92 4.78 -4.82 6.95
CA LEU A 92 4.29 -3.46 7.10
C LEU A 92 4.74 -2.90 8.45
N GLN A 93 5.28 -1.68 8.47
CA GLN A 93 5.78 -1.05 9.70
C GLN A 93 4.78 -0.05 10.32
N VAL A 94 3.63 0.21 9.69
CA VAL A 94 2.63 1.18 10.19
C VAL A 94 1.21 0.73 9.83
N ASP A 95 0.32 0.64 10.82
CA ASP A 95 -1.08 0.16 10.64
C ASP A 95 -2.07 1.25 10.18
N THR A 96 -1.68 2.52 10.21
CA THR A 96 -2.52 3.65 9.77
C THR A 96 -1.97 4.28 8.50
N VAL A 97 -2.83 4.54 7.49
CA VAL A 97 -2.44 5.42 6.40
C VAL A 97 -2.40 6.83 6.98
N SER A 98 -1.19 7.38 7.06
CA SER A 98 -0.87 8.60 7.79
C SER A 98 -1.61 9.83 7.25
N THR A 99 -1.59 10.91 8.03
CA THR A 99 -2.05 12.26 7.65
C THR A 99 -1.54 12.74 6.28
N ASP A 100 -0.43 12.18 5.78
CA ASP A 100 0.23 12.59 4.54
C ASP A 100 0.10 11.57 3.39
N GLY A 101 -0.70 10.51 3.56
CA GLY A 101 -0.90 9.47 2.54
C GLY A 101 0.31 8.55 2.34
N VAL A 102 1.24 8.52 3.30
CA VAL A 102 2.46 7.70 3.27
C VAL A 102 2.34 6.57 4.28
N PHE A 103 2.74 5.37 3.89
CA PHE A 103 3.01 4.28 4.83
C PHE A 103 4.37 3.65 4.54
N ARG A 104 4.94 3.03 5.57
CA ARG A 104 6.28 2.47 5.52
C ARG A 104 6.23 0.95 5.52
N ILE A 105 7.05 0.35 4.69
CA ILE A 105 7.27 -1.09 4.64
C ILE A 105 8.73 -1.41 4.94
N MET A 106 8.95 -2.61 5.46
CA MET A 106 10.26 -3.15 5.74
C MET A 106 10.41 -4.51 5.06
N THR A 107 11.48 -4.69 4.30
CA THR A 107 11.86 -5.98 3.72
C THR A 107 12.90 -6.66 4.61
N LEU A 108 12.68 -7.94 4.86
CA LEU A 108 13.45 -8.74 5.81
C LEU A 108 14.19 -9.88 5.10
N ASP A 109 15.35 -10.22 5.63
CA ASP A 109 16.04 -11.47 5.29
C ASP A 109 15.50 -12.66 6.11
N HIS A 110 16.09 -13.85 5.89
CA HIS A 110 15.72 -15.08 6.59
C HIS A 110 16.00 -15.06 8.10
N ASN A 111 16.78 -14.09 8.58
CA ASN A 111 17.07 -13.87 10.00
C ASN A 111 16.25 -12.71 10.58
N PHE A 112 15.21 -12.25 9.87
CA PHE A 112 14.39 -11.10 10.25
C PHE A 112 15.17 -9.77 10.35
N GLY A 113 16.34 -9.69 9.73
CA GLY A 113 17.11 -8.46 9.61
C GLY A 113 16.63 -7.59 8.45
N ALA A 114 16.64 -6.27 8.62
CA ALA A 114 16.31 -5.34 7.54
C ALA A 114 17.31 -5.52 6.38
N LYS A 115 16.79 -5.85 5.19
CA LYS A 115 17.63 -6.10 4.01
C LYS A 115 16.92 -5.65 2.76
N HIS A 116 17.61 -4.91 1.90
CA HIS A 116 17.03 -4.55 0.61
C HIS A 116 16.90 -5.80 -0.28
N PRO A 117 15.90 -5.82 -1.19
CA PRO A 117 15.84 -6.75 -2.28
C PRO A 117 17.09 -6.68 -3.17
N ARG A 118 17.43 -7.79 -3.83
CA ARG A 118 18.53 -7.82 -4.81
C ARG A 118 18.22 -6.92 -6.01
N ASN A 119 19.26 -6.30 -6.58
CA ASN A 119 19.17 -5.62 -7.87
C ASN A 119 18.47 -6.49 -8.93
N GLY A 120 17.52 -5.91 -9.67
CA GLY A 120 16.71 -6.58 -10.68
C GLY A 120 15.46 -7.28 -10.14
N SER A 121 15.26 -7.32 -8.82
CA SER A 121 14.04 -7.86 -8.23
C SER A 121 12.84 -6.96 -8.51
N LYS A 122 11.67 -7.57 -8.72
CA LYS A 122 10.40 -6.87 -8.84
C LYS A 122 9.62 -7.03 -7.54
N ILE A 123 9.22 -5.91 -6.95
CA ILE A 123 8.34 -5.86 -5.79
C ILE A 123 6.94 -5.61 -6.32
N LYS A 124 6.00 -6.50 -6.03
CA LYS A 124 4.57 -6.30 -6.30
C LYS A 124 3.83 -6.25 -4.98
N PHE A 125 2.87 -5.36 -4.85
CA PHE A 125 2.08 -5.27 -3.64
C PHE A 125 0.64 -4.83 -3.94
N VAL A 126 -0.23 -5.21 -3.02
CA VAL A 126 -1.63 -4.79 -2.98
C VAL A 126 -1.88 -4.13 -1.64
N VAL A 127 -2.61 -3.02 -1.68
CA VAL A 127 -3.00 -2.23 -0.52
C VAL A 127 -4.52 -2.15 -0.55
N ALA A 128 -5.18 -2.54 0.55
CA ALA A 128 -6.59 -2.28 0.72
C ALA A 128 -6.76 -1.16 1.75
N VAL A 129 -7.44 -0.08 1.37
CA VAL A 129 -7.64 1.10 2.22
C VAL A 129 -9.12 1.41 2.37
N LYS A 130 -9.48 1.98 3.53
CA LYS A 130 -10.83 2.49 3.75
C LYS A 130 -10.96 3.85 3.09
N ASN A 131 -12.01 4.09 2.32
CA ASN A 131 -12.21 5.37 1.61
C ASN A 131 -12.97 6.45 2.43
N SER A 132 -13.44 6.16 3.66
CA SER A 132 -14.15 7.16 4.47
C SER A 132 -14.04 6.96 5.99
N ASP A 133 -14.14 8.07 6.73
CA ASP A 133 -14.09 8.14 8.20
C ASP A 133 -15.41 7.83 8.92
N LEU A 134 -16.51 7.67 8.17
CA LEU A 134 -17.80 7.42 8.78
C LEU A 134 -17.81 6.04 9.46
N SER A 135 -18.06 6.04 10.78
CA SER A 135 -18.48 4.84 11.51
C SER A 135 -19.75 4.30 10.86
N ALA A 136 -19.87 2.99 10.72
CA ALA A 136 -21.05 2.37 10.14
C ALA A 136 -22.30 2.89 10.87
N VAL A 137 -23.06 3.77 10.22
CA VAL A 137 -24.30 4.32 10.76
C VAL A 137 -25.29 3.16 10.83
N GLY A 138 -25.35 2.55 12.01
CA GLY A 138 -26.11 1.33 12.25
C GLY A 138 -26.13 0.83 13.70
N ARG A 139 -25.49 1.50 14.68
CA ARG A 139 -25.88 1.32 16.09
C ARG A 139 -26.98 2.31 16.41
N GLY A 140 -28.21 1.92 16.10
CA GLY A 140 -29.38 2.52 16.72
C GLY A 140 -29.24 2.40 18.22
N VAL A 141 -28.98 3.53 18.89
CA VAL A 141 -29.26 3.65 20.31
C VAL A 141 -30.78 3.69 20.40
N LEU A 142 -31.38 2.53 20.64
CA LEU A 142 -32.74 2.45 21.15
C LEU A 142 -32.65 2.82 22.63
N THR A 143 -32.94 4.07 22.96
CA THR A 143 -33.39 4.43 24.30
C THR A 143 -34.89 4.60 24.24
N GLU A 144 -35.58 3.73 24.96
CA GLU A 144 -37.02 3.78 25.27
C GLU A 144 -37.40 5.09 25.99
#